data_AF-A0A7C6YDC4-F1
#
_entry.id   AF-A0A7C6YDC4-F1
#
_cell.length_a   1.000
_cell.length_b   1.000
_cell.length_c   1.000
_cell.angle_alpha   90.00
_cell.angle_beta   90.00
_cell.angle_gamma   90.00
#
_symmetry.space_group_name_H-M   'P 1'
#
loop_
_entity.id
_entity.type
_entity.pdbx_description
1 polymer ?
#
loop_
_entity_poly.entity_id
_entity_poly.type
_entity_poly.pdbx_seq_one_letter_code
_entity_poly.pdbx_strand_id
1 'polypeptide(L)' 'LEGTTLAALAEIAGAEGVPVRRERLLVTDLLAADAVWLLSSVTLAARVRRIDDVTLPAAEPPVDVAGMVDRAVGRA' A
#
# COMPACT_ATOMS: atom_id res chain seq x y z
N LEU A 1 -0.59 15.13 3.77
CA LEU A 1 -1.52 14.93 4.90
C LEU A 1 -1.23 13.59 5.55
N GLU A 2 -1.29 13.51 6.87
CA GLU A 2 -1.33 12.23 7.56
C GLU A 2 -2.73 11.64 7.39
N GLY A 3 -2.87 10.66 6.48
CA GLY A 3 -4.15 10.01 6.23
C GLY A 3 -4.51 9.08 7.39
N THR A 4 -5.71 9.24 7.96
CA THR A 4 -6.23 8.34 9.00
C THR A 4 -6.27 6.88 8.53
N THR A 5 -6.52 6.65 7.24
CA THR A 5 -6.43 5.32 6.60
C THR A 5 -5.03 4.71 6.68
N LEU A 6 -3.97 5.52 6.52
CA LEU A 6 -2.59 5.02 6.61
C LEU A 6 -2.22 4.66 8.05
N ALA A 7 -2.72 5.41 9.04
CA ALA A 7 -2.52 5.08 10.45
C ALA A 7 -3.23 3.76 10.80
N ALA A 8 -4.50 3.61 10.42
CA ALA A 8 -5.27 2.39 10.67
C ALA A 8 -4.64 1.16 9.97
N LEU A 9 -4.15 1.33 8.73
CA LEU A 9 -3.40 0.28 8.03
C LEU A 9 -2.14 -0.13 8.78
N ALA A 10 -1.38 0.82 9.32
CA ALA A 10 -0.15 0.53 10.04
C ALA A 10 -0.40 -0.28 11.33
N GLU A 11 -1.49 -0.01 12.05
CA GLU A 11 -1.90 -0.80 13.22
C GLU A 11 -2.23 -2.25 12.84
N ILE A 12 -3.02 -2.43 11.77
CA ILE A 12 -3.36 -3.77 11.26
C ILE A 12 -2.11 -4.53 10.81
N ALA A 13 -1.24 -3.88 10.03
CA ALA A 13 0.01 -4.47 9.58
C ALA A 13 0.89 -4.89 10.76
N GLY A 14 0.99 -4.05 11.80
CA GLY A 14 1.70 -4.38 13.03
C GLY A 14 1.13 -5.60 13.76
N ALA A 15 -0.20 -5.70 13.86
CA ALA A 15 -0.86 -6.87 14.45
C ALA A 15 -0.61 -8.17 13.66
N GLU A 16 -0.36 -8.06 12.34
CA GLU A 16 -0.03 -9.18 11.46
C GLU A 16 1.46 -9.46 11.33
N GLY A 17 2.31 -8.73 12.07
CA GLY A 17 3.76 -8.88 12.01
C GLY A 17 4.39 -8.35 10.73
N VAL A 18 3.68 -7.52 9.96
CA VAL A 18 4.17 -6.90 8.74
C VAL A 18 4.86 -5.58 9.09
N PRO A 19 6.19 -5.46 8.83
CA PRO A 19 6.93 -4.25 9.20
C PRO A 19 6.51 -3.07 8.33
N VAL A 20 6.19 -1.95 8.97
CA VAL A 20 5.87 -0.68 8.31
C VAL A 20 6.90 0.37 8.69
N ARG A 21 7.44 1.07 7.68
CA ARG A 21 8.41 2.15 7.87
C ARG A 21 7.97 3.39 7.09
N ARG A 22 8.19 4.56 7.69
CA ARG A 22 8.06 5.86 7.00
C ARG A 22 9.46 6.31 6.64
N GLU A 23 9.73 6.38 5.36
CA GLU A 23 11.05 6.68 4.83
C GLU A 23 10.96 7.67 3.67
N ARG A 24 12.09 8.26 3.33
CA ARG A 24 12.21 9.05 2.11
C ARG A 24 12.40 8.08 0.94
N LEU A 25 11.35 7.89 0.15
CA LEU A 25 11.40 7.09 -1.08
C LEU A 25 11.75 7.97 -2.29
N LEU A 26 12.56 7.41 -3.18
CA LEU A 26 12.84 7.93 -4.51
C LEU A 26 11.96 7.22 -5.54
N VAL A 27 11.85 7.79 -6.75
CA VAL A 27 11.13 7.15 -7.86
C VAL A 27 11.71 5.77 -8.18
N THR A 28 13.03 5.62 -8.11
CA THR A 28 13.72 4.33 -8.32
C THR A 28 13.25 3.26 -7.35
N ASP A 29 12.92 3.62 -6.11
CA ASP A 29 12.43 2.67 -5.11
C ASP A 29 11.01 2.21 -5.47
N LEU A 30 10.17 3.12 -5.99
CA LEU A 30 8.81 2.78 -6.46
C LEU A 30 8.84 1.86 -7.67
N LEU A 31 9.77 2.08 -8.60
CA LEU A 31 9.93 1.25 -9.79
C LEU A 31 10.50 -0.15 -9.48
N ALA A 32 11.28 -0.26 -8.40
CA ALA A 32 11.87 -1.53 -7.94
C ALA A 32 10.97 -2.31 -6.96
N ALA A 33 9.90 -1.70 -6.45
CA ALA A 33 9.00 -2.35 -5.49
C ALA A 33 8.19 -3.49 -6.13
N ASP A 34 7.91 -4.54 -5.33
CA ASP A 34 7.04 -5.65 -5.76
C ASP A 34 5.62 -5.18 -6.14
N ALA A 35 5.13 -4.15 -5.43
CA ALA A 35 3.90 -3.46 -5.76
C ALA A 35 3.87 -2.05 -5.15
N VAL A 36 3.15 -1.14 -5.82
CA VAL A 36 2.85 0.20 -5.34
C VAL A 36 1.33 0.37 -5.26
N TRP A 37 0.86 1.03 -4.22
CA TRP A 37 -0.56 1.25 -3.95
C TRP A 37 -0.84 2.72 -3.67
N LEU A 38 -1.96 3.22 -4.21
CA LEU A 38 -2.53 4.51 -3.83
C LEU A 38 -3.68 4.27 -2.84
N LEU A 39 -3.63 4.97 -1.71
CA LEU A 39 -4.63 4.84 -0.66
C LEU A 39 -5.48 6.11 -0.55
N SER A 40 -6.79 5.95 -0.39
CA SER A 40 -7.72 7.06 -0.15
C SER A 40 -8.94 6.59 0.63
N SER A 41 -9.69 7.50 1.23
CA SER A 41 -10.90 7.15 2.00
C SER A 41 -12.04 6.63 1.14
N VAL A 42 -12.03 6.90 -0.17
CA VAL A 42 -13.10 6.52 -1.11
C VAL A 42 -12.74 5.25 -1.86
N THR A 43 -11.57 5.22 -2.48
CA THR A 43 -11.08 4.08 -3.29
C THR A 43 -10.44 3.01 -2.42
N LEU A 44 -10.10 3.32 -1.16
CA LEU A 44 -9.41 2.46 -0.21
C LEU A 44 -7.99 2.09 -0.65
N ALA A 45 -7.85 1.16 -1.58
CA ALA A 45 -6.58 0.70 -2.11
C ALA A 45 -6.67 0.49 -3.63
N ALA A 46 -5.90 1.26 -4.38
CA ALA A 46 -5.76 1.09 -5.83
C ALA A 46 -4.32 0.67 -6.16
N ARG A 47 -4.14 -0.49 -6.80
CA ARG A 47 -2.82 -0.94 -7.25
C ARG A 47 -2.34 -0.08 -8.41
N VAL A 48 -1.17 0.53 -8.28
CA VAL A 48 -0.50 1.25 -9.37
C VAL A 48 0.08 0.21 -10.33
N ARG A 49 -0.31 0.30 -11.61
CA ARG A 49 0.15 -0.62 -12.67
C ARG A 49 1.20 0.01 -13.57
N ARG A 50 1.31 1.34 -13.55
CA ARG A 50 2.23 2.12 -14.38
C ARG A 50 2.59 3.40 -13.64
N ILE A 51 3.86 3.78 -13.71
CA ILE A 51 4.38 5.10 -13.33
C ILE A 51 5.02 5.67 -14.57
N ASP A 52 4.52 6.81 -15.05
CA ASP A 52 4.89 7.41 -16.33
C ASP A 52 4.79 6.38 -17.48
N ASP A 53 5.89 6.11 -18.18
CA ASP A 53 5.93 5.13 -19.27
C ASP A 53 6.34 3.70 -18.81
N VAL A 54 6.60 3.52 -17.51
CA VAL A 54 7.08 2.25 -16.95
C VAL A 54 5.92 1.43 -16.38
N THR A 55 5.70 0.25 -16.95
CA THR A 55 4.77 -0.74 -16.38
C THR A 55 5.42 -1.47 -15.21
N LEU A 56 4.75 -1.48 -14.06
CA LEU A 56 5.23 -2.16 -12.85
C LEU A 56 4.96 -3.67 -12.90
N PRO A 57 5.73 -4.49 -12.13
CA PRO A 57 5.52 -5.92 -12.05
C PRO A 57 4.04 -6.28 -11.76
N ALA A 58 3.52 -7.25 -12.51
CA ALA A 58 2.14 -7.70 -12.38
C ALA A 58 1.96 -8.88 -11.42
N ALA A 59 3.06 -9.45 -10.91
CA ALA A 59 3.07 -10.58 -9.99
C ALA A 59 2.22 -10.30 -8.73
N GLU A 60 1.76 -11.36 -8.08
CA GLU A 60 1.03 -11.25 -6.83
C GLU A 60 1.98 -10.71 -5.74
N PRO A 61 1.61 -9.60 -5.07
CA PRO A 61 2.47 -9.03 -4.06
C PRO A 61 2.55 -9.95 -2.84
N PRO A 62 3.69 -9.95 -2.11
CA PRO A 62 3.87 -10.79 -0.92
C PRO A 62 2.96 -10.36 0.26
N VAL A 63 2.34 -9.19 0.18
CA VAL A 63 1.50 -8.59 1.21
C VAL A 63 0.15 -8.19 0.62
N ASP A 64 -0.94 -8.67 1.21
CA ASP A 64 -2.31 -8.30 0.84
C ASP A 64 -2.69 -6.93 1.43
N VAL A 65 -2.19 -5.87 0.81
CA VAL A 65 -2.46 -4.49 1.22
C VAL A 65 -3.96 -4.15 1.11
N ALA A 66 -4.65 -4.66 0.09
CA ALA A 66 -6.08 -4.38 -0.10
C ALA A 66 -6.92 -4.95 1.04
N GLY A 67 -6.72 -6.24 1.38
CA GLY A 67 -7.41 -6.87 2.50
C GLY A 67 -7.07 -6.25 3.85
N MET A 68 -5.83 -5.78 4.06
CA MET A 68 -5.49 -5.02 5.27
C MET A 68 -6.24 -3.70 5.37
N VAL A 69 -6.38 -2.96 4.26
CA VAL A 69 -7.12 -1.70 4.25
C VAL A 69 -8.61 -1.95 4.50
N ASP A 70 -9.20 -2.99 3.90
CA ASP A 70 -10.61 -3.34 4.13
C ASP A 70 -10.88 -3.66 5.60
N ARG A 71 -9.98 -4.40 6.26
CA ARG A 71 -10.03 -4.65 7.70
C ARG A 71 -9.86 -3.37 8.52
N ALA A 72 -8.91 -2.52 8.12
CA ALA A 72 -8.65 -1.25 8.80
C ALA A 72 -9.86 -0.29 8.79
N VAL A 73 -10.71 -0.35 7.75
CA VAL A 73 -11.93 0.48 7.65
C VAL A 73 -13.22 -0.25 8.05
N GLY A 74 -13.13 -1.49 8.53
CA GLY A 74 -14.29 -2.28 8.99
C GLY A 74 -15.21 -2.79 7.87
N ARG A 75 -14.66 -3.08 6.68
CA ARG A 75 -15.41 -3.67 5.55
C ARG A 75 -15.26 -5.20 5.42
N ALA A 76 -14.49 -5.83 6.30
CA ALA A 76 -14.22 -7.26 6.34
C ALA A 76 -14.89 -7.94 7.54
#